data_AF-A0A7C6BJJ9-F1
#
_entry.id   AF-A0A7C6BJJ9-F1
#
_cell.length_a   1.000
_cell.length_b   1.000
_cell.length_c   1.000
_cell.angle_alpha   90.00
_cell.angle_beta   90.00
_cell.angle_gamma   90.00
#
_symmetry.space_group_name_H-M   'P 1'
#
loop_
_entity.id
_entity.type
_entity.pdbx_description
1 polymer ?
#
loop_
_entity_poly.entity_id
_entity_poly.type
_entity_poly.pdbx_seq_one_letter_code
_entity_poly.pdbx_strand_id
1 'polypeptide(L)' 'MYRKRKAKVELPFGHIKRNLGVNAFLLRGLPGVKAEASILGTCFNLVRMITLLGVTTLVSLLKEIGGKYPTSLEGIG' A
#
# COMPACT_ATOMS: atom_id res chain seq x y z
N MET A 1 26.64 7.33 4.56
CA MET A 1 25.19 7.48 4.84
C MET A 1 24.28 6.85 3.77
N TYR A 2 24.53 7.07 2.48
CA TYR A 2 23.71 6.48 1.39
C TYR A 2 23.60 4.94 1.43
N ARG A 3 24.68 4.23 1.78
CA ARG A 3 24.70 2.76 1.85
C ARG A 3 23.70 2.17 2.86
N LYS A 4 23.51 2.84 4.01
CA LYS A 4 22.55 2.41 5.05
C LYS A 4 21.10 2.66 4.63
N ARG A 5 20.83 3.72 3.85
CA ARG A 5 19.49 4.02 3.32
C ARG A 5 19.10 3.01 2.25
N LYS A 6 20.04 2.67 1.36
CA LYS A 6 19.83 1.64 0.34
C LYS A 6 19.41 0.31 0.98
N ALA A 7 20.16 -0.18 1.97
CA ALA A 7 19.84 -1.45 2.64
C ALA A 7 18.41 -1.52 3.20
N LYS A 8 17.90 -0.43 3.79
CA LYS A 8 16.52 -0.38 4.31
C LYS A 8 15.47 -0.38 3.21
N VAL A 9 15.77 0.26 2.08
CA VAL A 9 14.84 0.47 0.96
C VAL A 9 14.75 -0.76 0.05
N GLU A 10 15.84 -1.51 -0.10
CA GLU A 10 15.87 -2.75 -0.90
C GLU A 10 14.91 -3.82 -0.34
N LEU A 11 14.69 -3.87 0.97
CA LEU A 11 13.80 -4.85 1.61
C LEU A 11 12.32 -4.69 1.15
N PRO A 12 11.69 -3.49 1.27
CA PRO A 12 10.37 -3.23 0.68
C PRO A 12 10.29 -3.51 -0.82
N PHE A 13 11.28 -3.08 -1.61
CA PHE A 13 11.27 -3.31 -3.05
C PHE A 13 11.42 -4.79 -3.41
N GLY A 14 12.19 -5.55 -2.64
CA GLY A 14 12.28 -7.00 -2.77
C GLY A 14 10.94 -7.67 -2.49
N HIS A 15 10.23 -7.22 -1.45
CA HIS A 15 8.92 -7.75 -1.07
C HIS A 15 7.85 -7.42 -2.12
N ILE A 16 7.85 -6.21 -2.67
CA ILE A 16 6.93 -5.81 -3.77
C ILE A 16 7.17 -6.67 -5.01
N LYS A 17 8.44 -6.93 -5.37
CA LYS A 17 8.74 -7.70 -6.58
C LYS A 17 8.45 -9.20 -6.41
N ARG A 18 8.90 -9.80 -5.30
CA ARG A 18 8.79 -11.26 -5.07
C ARG A 18 7.46 -11.69 -4.47
N ASN A 19 6.93 -10.96 -3.48
CA ASN A 19 5.74 -11.40 -2.74
C ASN A 19 4.44 -10.86 -3.34
N LEU A 20 4.47 -9.67 -3.93
CA LEU A 20 3.34 -9.12 -4.69
C LEU A 20 3.39 -9.47 -6.20
N GLY A 21 4.43 -10.19 -6.65
CA GLY A 21 4.54 -10.69 -8.03
C GLY A 21 4.74 -9.61 -9.11
N VAL A 22 5.17 -8.41 -8.72
CA VAL A 22 5.33 -7.29 -9.65
C VAL A 22 6.64 -7.42 -10.42
N ASN A 23 6.54 -7.91 -11.65
CA ASN A 23 7.69 -8.07 -12.54
C ASN A 23 7.80 -6.95 -13.59
N ALA A 24 6.67 -6.36 -13.98
CA ALA A 24 6.59 -5.27 -14.95
C ALA A 24 5.39 -4.36 -14.67
N PHE A 25 5.47 -3.12 -15.15
CA PHE A 25 4.32 -2.21 -15.26
C PHE A 25 3.50 -2.59 -16.48
N LEU A 26 2.17 -2.62 -16.35
CA LEU A 26 1.27 -2.99 -17.44
C LEU A 26 0.90 -1.76 -18.26
N LEU A 27 0.78 -0.61 -17.59
CA LEU A 27 0.50 0.66 -18.24
C LEU A 27 1.77 1.29 -18.84
N ARG A 28 1.59 2.03 -19.93
CA ARG A 28 2.64 2.84 -20.55
C ARG A 28 2.43 4.33 -20.23
N GLY A 29 3.52 5.07 -20.22
CA GLY A 29 3.53 6.49 -19.90
C GLY A 29 3.61 6.78 -18.40
N LEU A 30 4.22 7.91 -18.05
CA LEU A 30 4.46 8.30 -16.65
C LEU A 30 3.17 8.38 -15.81
N PRO A 31 2.02 8.88 -16.31
CA PRO A 31 0.78 8.91 -15.52
C PRO A 31 0.29 7.52 -15.13
N GLY A 32 0.27 6.58 -16.07
CA GLY A 32 -0.18 5.20 -15.83
C GLY A 32 0.73 4.46 -14.85
N VAL A 33 2.04 4.55 -15.07
CA VAL A 33 3.05 3.95 -14.18
C VAL A 33 2.97 4.52 -12.76
N LYS A 34 2.71 5.83 -12.62
CA LYS A 34 2.51 6.45 -11.30
C LYS A 34 1.27 5.90 -10.58
N ALA A 35 0.16 5.70 -11.30
CA ALA A 35 -1.03 5.11 -10.73
C ALA A 35 -0.77 3.68 -10.26
N GLU A 36 -0.13 2.85 -11.09
CA GLU A 36 0.26 1.49 -10.72
C GLU A 36 1.19 1.47 -9.49
N ALA A 37 2.24 2.29 -9.49
CA ALA A 37 3.16 2.38 -8.36
C ALA A 37 2.45 2.79 -7.05
N SER A 38 1.48 3.70 -7.12
CA SER A 38 0.68 4.12 -5.96
C SER A 38 -0.17 2.96 -5.40
N ILE A 39 -0.82 2.20 -6.28
CA ILE A 39 -1.61 1.02 -5.90
C ILE A 39 -0.69 -0.02 -5.25
N LEU A 40 0.46 -0.31 -5.87
CA LEU A 40 1.42 -1.27 -5.33
C LEU A 40 1.96 -0.87 -3.96
N GLY A 41 2.28 0.40 -3.76
CA GLY A 41 2.68 0.93 -2.45
C GLY A 41 1.57 0.77 -1.40
N THR A 42 0.32 1.01 -1.80
CA THR A 42 -0.85 0.83 -0.92
C THR A 42 -1.03 -0.63 -0.54
N CYS A 43 -0.98 -1.55 -1.51
CA CYS A 43 -1.07 -3.00 -1.24
C CYS A 43 0.06 -3.49 -0.33
N PHE A 44 1.29 -3.04 -0.57
CA PHE A 44 2.42 -3.38 0.31
C PHE A 44 2.19 -2.91 1.74
N ASN A 45 1.73 -1.67 1.93
CA ASN A 45 1.42 -1.15 3.26
C ASN A 45 0.32 -1.96 3.94
N LEU A 46 -0.75 -2.33 3.24
CA LEU A 46 -1.83 -3.16 3.79
C LEU A 46 -1.33 -4.53 4.25
N VAL A 47 -0.58 -5.24 3.40
CA VAL A 47 0.02 -6.54 3.76
C VAL A 47 0.95 -6.40 4.97
N ARG A 48 1.73 -5.31 5.03
CA ARG A 48 2.62 -5.04 6.17
C ARG A 48 1.84 -4.73 7.44
N MET A 49 0.76 -3.96 7.35
CA MET A 49 -0.12 -3.66 8.48
C MET A 49 -0.80 -4.93 9.01
N ILE A 50 -1.28 -5.80 8.13
CA ILE A 50 -1.83 -7.12 8.53
C ILE A 50 -0.78 -7.95 9.26
N THR A 51 0.46 -7.97 8.77
CA THR A 51 1.56 -8.72 9.39
C THR A 51 1.97 -8.18 10.75
N LEU A 52 1.89 -6.86 10.95
CA LEU A 52 2.30 -6.20 12.20
C LEU A 52 1.19 -6.18 13.27
N LEU A 53 -0.05 -5.90 12.86
CA LEU A 53 -1.17 -5.62 13.76
C LEU A 53 -2.14 -6.80 13.86
N GLY A 54 -2.13 -7.71 12.88
CA GLY A 54 -3.16 -8.72 12.71
C GLY A 54 -4.42 -8.18 12.03
N VAL A 55 -5.20 -9.08 11.44
CA VAL A 55 -6.41 -8.74 10.66
C VAL A 55 -7.49 -8.11 11.55
N THR A 56 -7.71 -8.65 12.74
CA THR A 56 -8.77 -8.20 13.67
C THR A 56 -8.55 -6.76 14.11
N THR A 57 -7.34 -6.44 14.57
CA THR A 57 -6.93 -5.08 14.98
C THR A 57 -7.07 -4.09 13.84
N LEU A 58 -6.65 -4.48 12.63
CA LEU A 58 -6.74 -3.62 11.44
C LEU A 58 -8.19 -3.30 11.08
N VAL A 59 -9.08 -4.29 11.10
CA VAL A 59 -10.51 -4.09 10.79
C VAL A 59 -11.16 -3.19 11.84
N SER A 60 -10.86 -3.37 13.13
CA SER A 60 -11.38 -2.49 14.19
C SER A 60 -10.93 -1.05 13.99
N LEU A 61 -9.64 -0.82 13.72
CA LEU A 61 -9.10 0.52 13.44
C LEU A 61 -9.77 1.15 12.22
N LEU A 62 -9.96 0.38 11.13
CA LEU A 62 -10.63 0.87 9.93
C LEU A 62 -12.11 1.17 10.17
N LYS A 63 -12.81 0.42 11.03
CA LYS A 63 -14.19 0.73 11.42
C LYS A 63 -14.28 2.01 12.25
N GLU A 64 -13.37 2.22 13.19
CA GLU A 64 -13.31 3.46 13.99
C GLU A 64 -12.99 4.69 13.13
N ILE A 65 -12.07 4.55 12.17
CA ILE A 65 -11.75 5.61 11.21
C ILE A 65 -12.90 5.81 10.23
N GLY A 66 -13.50 4.72 9.74
CA GLY A 66 -14.62 4.72 8.81
C GLY A 66 -15.91 5.28 9.41
N GLY A 67 -16.06 5.26 10.73
CA GLY A 67 -17.13 5.98 11.42
C GLY A 67 -16.99 7.52 11.40
N LYS A 68 -15.83 8.05 10.98
CA LYS A 68 -15.56 9.50 10.87
C LYS A 68 -15.85 10.07 9.48
N TYR A 69 -16.04 9.22 8.47
CA TYR A 69 -16.31 9.63 7.09
C TYR A 69 -17.53 8.88 6.56
N PRO A 70 -18.46 9.55 5.85
CA PRO A 70 -19.66 8.91 5.37
C PRO A 70 -19.31 7.70 4.51
N THR A 71 -19.85 6.54 4.87
CA THR A 71 -19.59 5.26 4.21
C THR A 71 -20.34 5.15 2.87
N SER A 72 -21.17 6.14 2.54
CA SER A 72 -21.89 6.30 1.28
C SER A 72 -21.46 7.59 0.56
N LEU A 73 -21.39 7.54 -0.78
CA LEU A 73 -21.16 8.71 -1.64
C LEU A 73 -22.31 9.75 -1.57
N GLU A 74 -23.37 9.45 -0.83
CA GLU A 74 -24.50 10.35 -0.57
C GLU A 74 -24.13 11.49 0.39
N GLY A 75 -23.02 11.38 1.14
CA GLY A 75 -22.52 12.41 2.06
C GLY A 75 -21.48 13.36 1.46
N ILE A 76 -21.21 13.28 0.16
CA ILE A 76 -20.31 14.20 -0.57
C ILE A 76 -21.20 15.19 -1.33
N GLY A 77 -21.87 16.05 -0.58
CA GLY A 77 -22.63 17.20 -1.07
C GLY A 77 -21.92 18.48 -0.66
#